data_AF-A0A2A4FKQ7-F1
#
_entry.id   AF-A0A2A4FKQ7-F1
#
_cell.length_a   1.000
_cell.length_b   1.000
_cell.length_c   1.000
_cell.angle_alpha   90.00
_cell.angle_beta   90.00
_cell.angle_gamma   90.00
#
_symmetry.space_group_name_H-M   'P 1'
#
loop_
_entity.id
_entity.type
_entity.pdbx_description
1 polymer ?
#
loop_
_entity_poly.entity_id
_entity_poly.type
_entity_poly.pdbx_seq_one_letter_code
_entity_poly.pdbx_strand_id
1 'polypeptide(L)'
;MKIPVDDLSYEADGVRLVSPCLWLEIFLEYAEGPEILDFYQKARDALGDGLTHYDLGSGRRKRVSGRSETLVPTWCANPAYSPGKQYFILMSGAEEGATSSELVVEFWPRSRTAEPPARGAYPYSAVACAIPLDHPLVVENRLIDWIKGLEILSKGTFISGSCGIGLNFPINFPTIESSREATRHVASAIRRYPGLDVAARMIGVRFGLLKIDQLPGSAKPSRRTFLKRVNWLSFVNEKQVERLSAPSSLEAQLHQLDGIRVHGLSHGLLIEAGGTPKIGDSAQGDFVPVYQSVAHLLRPARLESIDGGHLSHVLDDQAAADWLGAFDTPQ
;
A
#
# COMPACT_ATOMS: atom_id res chain seq x y z
N MET A 1 17.98 -5.80 -13.67
CA MET A 1 17.06 -6.93 -13.92
C MET A 1 15.91 -6.39 -14.76
N LYS A 2 15.58 -7.03 -15.88
CA LYS A 2 14.44 -6.61 -16.70
C LYS A 2 13.17 -7.15 -16.05
N ILE A 3 12.24 -6.29 -15.67
CA ILE A 3 10.92 -6.71 -15.19
C ILE A 3 10.20 -7.37 -16.37
N PRO A 4 9.66 -8.60 -16.22
CA PRO A 4 8.98 -9.30 -17.32
C PRO A 4 7.56 -8.73 -17.47
N VAL A 5 7.46 -7.49 -17.96
CA VAL A 5 6.20 -6.72 -18.07
C VAL A 5 5.12 -7.50 -18.82
N ASP A 6 5.50 -8.20 -19.89
CA ASP A 6 4.58 -8.98 -20.71
C ASP A 6 4.01 -10.18 -19.92
N ASP A 7 4.84 -10.88 -19.13
CA ASP A 7 4.40 -12.01 -18.30
C ASP A 7 3.52 -11.56 -17.12
N LEU A 8 3.68 -10.32 -16.65
CA LEU A 8 2.93 -9.78 -15.53
C LEU A 8 1.60 -9.15 -15.93
N SER A 9 1.46 -8.78 -17.20
CA SER A 9 0.24 -8.18 -17.72
C SER A 9 -0.81 -9.25 -18.03
N TYR A 10 -2.09 -8.88 -17.93
CA TYR A 10 -3.19 -9.74 -18.37
C TYR A 10 -4.26 -8.91 -19.08
N GLU A 11 -4.69 -9.37 -20.24
CA GLU A 11 -5.69 -8.73 -21.09
C GLU A 11 -6.72 -9.76 -21.54
N ALA A 12 -7.99 -9.40 -21.49
CA ALA A 12 -9.09 -10.22 -22.01
C ALA A 12 -10.12 -9.30 -22.66
N ASP A 13 -10.70 -9.73 -23.79
CA ASP A 13 -11.71 -8.98 -24.54
C ASP A 13 -11.29 -7.54 -24.91
N GLY A 14 -10.00 -7.32 -25.16
CA GLY A 14 -9.42 -6.01 -25.47
C GLY A 14 -9.35 -5.05 -24.28
N VAL A 15 -9.57 -5.54 -23.06
CA VAL A 15 -9.47 -4.78 -21.81
C VAL A 15 -8.28 -5.29 -21.00
N ARG A 16 -7.36 -4.39 -20.66
CA ARG A 16 -6.25 -4.69 -19.74
C ARG A 16 -6.82 -4.88 -18.33
N LEU A 17 -6.67 -6.07 -17.76
CA LEU A 17 -7.22 -6.44 -16.45
C LEU A 17 -6.16 -6.49 -15.35
N VAL A 18 -4.90 -6.73 -15.72
CA VAL A 18 -3.76 -6.66 -14.80
C VAL A 18 -2.67 -5.82 -15.44
N SER A 19 -2.22 -4.78 -14.73
CA SER A 19 -1.17 -3.87 -15.16
C SER A 19 -0.03 -3.85 -14.13
N PRO A 20 1.20 -4.21 -14.51
CA PRO A 20 2.35 -4.02 -13.63
C PRO A 20 2.63 -2.52 -13.46
N CYS A 21 2.96 -2.15 -12.24
CA CYS A 21 3.24 -0.76 -11.86
C CYS A 21 4.24 -0.73 -10.72
N LEU A 22 4.74 0.46 -10.43
CA LEU A 22 5.30 0.73 -9.12
C LEU A 22 4.14 1.14 -8.21
N TRP A 23 3.84 0.32 -7.20
CA TRP A 23 2.75 0.56 -6.26
C TRP A 23 3.28 1.22 -5.00
N LEU A 24 2.71 2.35 -4.60
CA LEU A 24 2.92 3.00 -3.30
C LEU A 24 1.61 2.97 -2.52
N GLU A 25 1.66 2.58 -1.25
CA GLU A 25 0.54 2.70 -0.32
C GLU A 25 1.02 3.13 1.07
N ILE A 26 0.26 4.01 1.71
CA ILE A 26 0.53 4.54 3.05
C ILE A 26 -0.77 4.52 3.84
N PHE A 27 -0.71 3.97 5.06
CA PHE A 27 -1.81 3.87 6.00
C PHE A 27 -1.61 4.84 7.15
N LEU A 28 -2.69 5.47 7.61
CA LEU A 28 -2.64 6.57 8.57
C LEU A 28 -3.60 6.33 9.71
N GLU A 29 -3.14 6.56 10.94
CA GLU A 29 -4.00 6.43 12.12
C GLU A 29 -5.18 7.41 12.03
N TYR A 30 -4.90 8.63 11.56
CA TYR A 30 -5.87 9.64 11.19
C TYR A 30 -5.33 10.51 10.05
N ALA A 31 -6.23 11.20 9.37
CA ALA A 31 -5.90 12.25 8.40
C ALA A 31 -6.51 13.58 8.86
N GLU A 32 -5.71 14.65 8.91
CA GLU A 32 -6.20 15.99 9.31
C GLU A 32 -6.77 16.77 8.13
N GLY A 33 -6.62 16.28 6.90
CA GLY A 33 -7.08 16.94 5.67
C GLY A 33 -5.94 17.54 4.85
N PRO A 34 -5.10 18.45 5.39
CA PRO A 34 -3.99 19.05 4.66
C PRO A 34 -2.99 18.03 4.11
N GLU A 35 -2.61 17.00 4.88
CA GLU A 35 -1.64 16.01 4.43
C GLU A 35 -2.21 15.09 3.34
N ILE A 36 -3.52 14.82 3.39
CA ILE A 36 -4.23 14.11 2.32
C ILE A 36 -4.28 14.95 1.06
N LEU A 37 -4.55 16.25 1.20
CA LEU A 37 -4.61 17.17 0.08
C LEU A 37 -3.24 17.29 -0.59
N ASP A 38 -2.16 17.40 0.19
CA ASP A 38 -0.79 17.41 -0.33
C ASP A 38 -0.47 16.15 -1.13
N PHE A 39 -0.78 14.96 -0.58
CA PHE A 39 -0.61 13.70 -1.29
C PHE A 39 -1.42 13.68 -2.59
N TYR A 40 -2.70 14.04 -2.52
CA TYR A 40 -3.59 14.07 -3.67
C TYR A 40 -3.04 14.97 -4.77
N GLN A 41 -2.64 16.19 -4.44
CA GLN A 41 -2.12 17.16 -5.41
C GLN A 41 -0.81 16.66 -6.03
N LYS A 42 0.15 16.21 -5.22
CA LYS A 42 1.43 15.69 -5.74
C LYS A 42 1.26 14.45 -6.60
N ALA A 43 0.36 13.54 -6.24
CA ALA A 43 0.09 12.34 -7.03
C ALA A 43 -0.68 12.68 -8.30
N ARG A 44 -1.63 13.62 -8.24
CA ARG A 44 -2.39 14.12 -9.39
C ARG A 44 -1.48 14.82 -10.39
N ASP A 45 -0.55 15.65 -9.91
CA ASP A 45 0.44 16.35 -10.71
C ASP A 45 1.44 15.37 -11.35
N ALA A 46 1.91 14.38 -10.58
CA ALA A 46 2.82 13.36 -11.08
C ALA A 46 2.18 12.49 -12.17
N LEU A 47 0.95 12.01 -11.95
CA LEU A 47 0.29 11.09 -12.88
C LEU A 47 -0.41 11.81 -14.05
N GLY A 48 -0.68 13.11 -13.93
CA GLY A 48 -1.13 13.98 -15.02
C GLY A 48 -2.31 13.41 -15.81
N ASP A 49 -2.21 13.42 -17.14
CA ASP A 49 -3.25 12.92 -18.04
C ASP A 49 -3.42 11.40 -18.01
N GLY A 50 -2.58 10.68 -17.25
CA GLY A 50 -2.76 9.26 -16.95
C GLY A 50 -3.96 8.97 -16.05
N LEU A 51 -4.61 9.99 -15.47
CA LEU A 51 -5.82 9.87 -14.66
C LEU A 51 -7.02 10.48 -15.38
N THR A 52 -7.76 9.66 -16.12
CA THR A 52 -8.84 10.10 -17.01
C THR A 52 -10.24 9.85 -16.43
N HIS A 53 -10.36 8.92 -15.49
CA HIS A 53 -11.63 8.53 -14.87
C HIS A 53 -11.53 8.49 -13.34
N TYR A 54 -12.66 8.63 -12.65
CA TYR A 54 -12.77 8.49 -11.21
C TYR A 54 -14.02 7.73 -10.77
N ASP A 55 -13.96 7.09 -9.59
CA ASP A 55 -15.08 6.48 -8.88
C ASP A 55 -15.08 6.92 -7.42
N LEU A 56 -16.26 7.09 -6.86
CA LEU A 56 -16.52 7.48 -5.47
C LEU A 56 -16.98 6.28 -4.61
N GLY A 57 -16.65 5.06 -5.03
CA GLY A 57 -17.03 3.81 -4.36
C GLY A 57 -18.37 3.24 -4.83
N SER A 58 -18.90 3.75 -5.94
CA SER A 58 -20.15 3.27 -6.55
C SER A 58 -19.95 2.09 -7.50
N GLY A 59 -18.70 1.83 -7.86
CA GLY A 59 -18.31 0.89 -8.89
C GLY A 59 -18.45 1.41 -10.32
N ARG A 60 -18.99 2.62 -10.50
CA ARG A 60 -19.14 3.28 -11.81
C ARG A 60 -18.09 4.37 -11.97
N ARG A 61 -17.22 4.21 -12.96
CA ARG A 61 -16.23 5.22 -13.31
C ARG A 61 -16.86 6.34 -14.14
N LYS A 62 -16.43 7.58 -13.91
CA LYS A 62 -16.85 8.79 -14.63
C LYS A 62 -15.61 9.52 -15.11
N ARG A 63 -15.69 10.24 -16.23
CA ARG A 63 -14.58 11.07 -16.69
C ARG A 63 -14.22 12.15 -15.67
N VAL A 64 -12.93 12.38 -15.50
CA VAL A 64 -12.40 13.50 -14.73
C VAL A 64 -12.84 14.80 -15.40
N SER A 65 -13.27 15.75 -14.59
CA SER A 65 -13.77 17.06 -14.99
C SER A 65 -13.31 18.11 -13.97
N GLY A 66 -13.43 19.39 -14.30
CA GLY A 66 -13.11 20.46 -13.35
C GLY A 66 -13.85 20.32 -12.01
N ARG A 67 -15.07 19.76 -12.00
CA ARG A 67 -15.82 19.47 -10.77
C ARG A 67 -15.24 18.31 -9.96
N SER A 68 -14.74 17.25 -10.60
CA SER A 68 -14.16 16.13 -9.85
C SER A 68 -12.84 16.53 -9.21
N GLU A 69 -12.06 17.42 -9.86
CA GLU A 69 -10.80 17.95 -9.33
C GLU A 69 -10.99 18.74 -8.03
N THR A 70 -12.17 19.32 -7.79
CA THR A 70 -12.46 20.05 -6.55
C THR A 70 -12.91 19.15 -5.40
N LEU A 71 -13.17 17.86 -5.61
CA LEU A 71 -13.76 16.99 -4.59
C LEU A 71 -12.85 16.84 -3.36
N VAL A 72 -11.63 16.34 -3.56
CA VAL A 72 -10.67 16.15 -2.46
C VAL A 72 -10.33 17.47 -1.77
N PRO A 73 -10.02 18.57 -2.48
CA PRO A 73 -9.86 19.88 -1.85
C PRO A 73 -11.05 20.29 -0.98
N THR A 74 -12.29 20.07 -1.47
CA THR A 74 -13.50 20.42 -0.71
C THR A 74 -13.63 19.57 0.55
N TRP A 75 -13.38 18.26 0.46
CA TRP A 75 -13.47 17.34 1.60
C TRP A 75 -12.42 17.66 2.67
N CYS A 76 -11.20 18.00 2.26
CA CYS A 76 -10.12 18.37 3.17
C CYS A 76 -10.34 19.75 3.81
N ALA A 77 -10.90 20.72 3.08
CA ALA A 77 -11.19 22.05 3.61
C ALA A 77 -12.42 22.08 4.54
N ASN A 78 -13.45 21.28 4.23
CA ASN A 78 -14.72 21.26 4.95
C ASN A 78 -15.21 19.82 5.16
N PRO A 79 -14.52 19.01 5.99
CA PRO A 79 -14.93 17.65 6.26
C PRO A 79 -16.28 17.64 7.01
N ALA A 80 -17.17 16.76 6.57
CA ALA A 80 -18.41 16.46 7.26
C ALA A 80 -18.14 15.52 8.42
N TYR A 81 -18.52 15.94 9.61
CA TYR A 81 -18.35 15.16 10.84
C TYR A 81 -19.67 14.44 11.17
N SER A 82 -19.87 13.27 10.58
CA SER A 82 -20.92 12.34 11.04
C SER A 82 -20.29 10.99 11.41
N PRO A 83 -20.83 10.28 12.42
CA PRO A 83 -20.36 8.94 12.76
C PRO A 83 -20.33 8.04 11.53
N GLY A 84 -19.20 7.38 11.30
CA GLY A 84 -19.04 6.50 10.14
C GLY A 84 -18.77 7.21 8.82
N LYS A 85 -18.64 8.55 8.79
CA LYS A 85 -18.36 9.26 7.53
C LYS A 85 -16.97 8.92 7.02
N GLN A 86 -16.94 8.42 5.79
CA GLN A 86 -15.73 8.16 5.03
C GLN A 86 -15.76 8.94 3.72
N TYR A 87 -14.60 9.42 3.31
CA TYR A 87 -14.35 9.94 1.97
C TYR A 87 -13.55 8.92 1.17
N PHE A 88 -13.93 8.74 -0.08
CA PHE A 88 -13.26 7.82 -0.99
C PHE A 88 -13.28 8.38 -2.40
N ILE A 89 -12.13 8.36 -3.06
CA ILE A 89 -11.99 8.52 -4.50
C ILE A 89 -10.91 7.57 -5.02
N LEU A 90 -11.21 6.91 -6.12
CA LEU A 90 -10.24 6.21 -6.95
C LEU A 90 -10.21 6.93 -8.29
N MET A 91 -9.03 7.33 -8.77
CA MET A 91 -8.82 7.85 -10.11
C MET A 91 -7.94 6.87 -10.90
N SER A 92 -8.25 6.64 -12.16
CA SER A 92 -7.55 5.67 -13.02
C SER A 92 -7.50 6.14 -14.47
N GLY A 93 -6.64 5.53 -15.28
CA GLY A 93 -6.45 5.91 -16.67
C GLY A 93 -7.50 5.37 -17.65
N ALA A 94 -8.45 4.57 -17.20
CA ALA A 94 -9.45 3.93 -18.06
C ALA A 94 -10.83 3.81 -17.39
N GLU A 95 -11.87 3.78 -18.22
CA GLU A 95 -13.25 3.54 -17.78
C GLU A 95 -13.43 2.11 -17.26
N GLU A 96 -12.74 1.15 -17.87
CA GLU A 96 -12.78 -0.26 -17.52
C GLU A 96 -11.37 -0.83 -17.37
N GLY A 97 -11.24 -1.96 -16.66
CA GLY A 97 -9.95 -2.62 -16.46
C GLY A 97 -9.01 -1.91 -15.48
N ALA A 98 -7.73 -2.23 -15.59
CA ALA A 98 -6.65 -1.66 -14.81
C ALA A 98 -5.60 -0.98 -15.68
N THR A 99 -5.09 0.12 -15.13
CA THR A 99 -4.03 0.92 -15.73
C THR A 99 -2.82 0.95 -14.81
N SER A 100 -1.65 1.24 -15.39
CA SER A 100 -0.43 1.48 -14.61
C SER A 100 -0.42 2.82 -13.88
N SER A 101 -1.39 3.70 -14.16
CA SER A 101 -1.67 4.94 -13.44
C SER A 101 -2.95 4.82 -12.62
N GLU A 102 -2.86 4.94 -11.30
CA GLU A 102 -4.01 4.97 -10.40
C GLU A 102 -3.70 5.86 -9.19
N LEU A 103 -4.70 6.54 -8.67
CA LEU A 103 -4.63 7.32 -7.44
C LEU A 103 -5.81 6.94 -6.54
N VAL A 104 -5.54 6.65 -5.28
CA VAL A 104 -6.52 6.26 -4.28
C VAL A 104 -6.39 7.18 -3.09
N VAL A 105 -7.50 7.78 -2.68
CA VAL A 105 -7.63 8.50 -1.42
C VAL A 105 -8.84 7.95 -0.69
N GLU A 106 -8.58 7.35 0.46
CA GLU A 106 -9.58 6.85 1.38
C GLU A 106 -9.30 7.48 2.75
N PHE A 107 -10.14 8.38 3.24
CA PHE A 107 -9.88 8.98 4.55
C PHE A 107 -11.11 9.18 5.42
N TRP A 108 -10.85 9.03 6.71
CA TRP A 108 -11.80 9.21 7.78
C TRP A 108 -11.47 10.53 8.48
N PRO A 109 -12.30 11.57 8.34
CA PRO A 109 -12.07 12.81 9.06
C PRO A 109 -12.10 12.51 10.56
N ARG A 110 -11.17 13.09 11.31
CA ARG A 110 -11.14 12.92 12.77
C ARG A 110 -12.43 13.44 13.38
N SER A 111 -13.36 12.54 13.70
CA SER A 111 -14.53 12.91 14.50
C SER A 111 -14.03 13.36 15.87
N ARG A 112 -14.39 14.58 16.30
CA ARG A 112 -14.04 15.12 17.62
C ARG A 112 -14.59 14.29 18.79
N THR A 113 -15.47 13.31 18.55
CA THR A 113 -16.28 12.66 19.59
C THR A 113 -16.45 11.14 19.47
N ALA A 114 -15.90 10.47 18.46
CA ALA A 114 -16.21 9.04 18.26
C ALA A 114 -15.26 8.11 19.03
N GLU A 115 -15.79 7.43 20.04
CA GLU A 115 -15.19 6.20 20.56
C GLU A 115 -15.02 5.17 19.43
N PRO A 116 -14.00 4.30 19.49
CA PRO A 116 -13.89 3.15 18.58
C PRO A 116 -15.21 2.38 18.47
N PRO A 117 -15.55 1.81 17.30
CA PRO A 117 -16.60 0.81 17.24
C PRO A 117 -16.26 -0.35 18.19
N ALA A 118 -17.28 -0.87 18.89
CA ALA A 118 -17.15 -1.83 19.99
C ALA A 118 -16.49 -3.19 19.62
N ARG A 119 -16.24 -3.47 18.34
CA ARG A 119 -15.53 -4.68 17.87
C ARG A 119 -14.69 -4.44 16.62
N GLY A 120 -13.39 -4.74 16.73
CA GLY A 120 -12.63 -5.47 15.71
C GLY A 120 -11.76 -4.69 14.73
N ALA A 121 -12.15 -3.49 14.30
CA ALA A 121 -11.36 -2.73 13.33
C ALA A 121 -11.47 -1.23 13.57
N TYR A 122 -10.33 -0.57 13.75
CA TYR A 122 -10.29 0.90 13.83
C TYR A 122 -10.28 1.47 12.40
N PRO A 123 -11.14 2.44 12.07
CA PRO A 123 -11.05 3.11 10.78
C PRO A 123 -9.71 3.84 10.72
N TYR A 124 -8.87 3.43 9.79
CA TYR A 124 -7.67 4.17 9.41
C TYR A 124 -7.84 4.75 8.01
N SER A 125 -7.10 5.80 7.71
CA SER A 125 -7.07 6.37 6.36
C SER A 125 -5.98 5.69 5.53
N ALA A 126 -6.16 5.64 4.23
CA ALA A 126 -5.21 5.07 3.30
C ALA A 126 -5.08 5.97 2.07
N VAL A 127 -3.86 6.13 1.60
CA VAL A 127 -3.57 6.73 0.31
C VAL A 127 -2.69 5.80 -0.49
N ALA A 128 -2.89 5.75 -1.79
CA ALA A 128 -2.07 4.92 -2.66
C ALA A 128 -1.99 5.49 -4.07
N CYS A 129 -0.95 5.09 -4.79
CA CYS A 129 -0.88 5.30 -6.23
C CYS A 129 -0.16 4.15 -6.95
N ALA A 130 -0.63 3.86 -8.15
CA ALA A 130 0.10 3.08 -9.15
C ALA A 130 0.82 4.08 -10.08
N ILE A 131 2.13 3.91 -10.23
CA ILE A 131 2.97 4.72 -11.09
C ILE A 131 3.48 3.82 -12.23
N PRO A 132 3.38 4.25 -13.52
CA PRO A 132 3.93 3.48 -14.63
C PRO A 132 5.43 3.21 -14.48
N LEU A 133 5.87 2.01 -14.88
CA LEU A 133 7.27 1.60 -14.73
C LEU A 133 8.24 2.40 -15.60
N ASP A 134 7.74 3.02 -16.66
CA ASP A 134 8.44 3.92 -17.57
C ASP A 134 8.31 5.41 -17.17
N HIS A 135 7.61 5.71 -16.07
CA HIS A 135 7.42 7.07 -15.60
C HIS A 135 8.76 7.69 -15.13
N PRO A 136 9.00 9.01 -15.36
CA PRO A 136 10.24 9.69 -14.94
C PRO A 136 10.59 9.52 -13.47
N LEU A 137 9.61 9.50 -12.55
CA LEU A 137 9.86 9.22 -11.13
C LEU A 137 10.55 7.87 -10.89
N VAL A 138 10.24 6.88 -11.73
CA VAL A 138 10.79 5.52 -11.64
C VAL A 138 12.13 5.43 -12.34
N VAL A 139 12.20 5.81 -13.63
CA VAL A 139 13.40 5.62 -14.46
C VAL A 139 14.55 6.56 -14.12
N GLU A 140 14.26 7.75 -13.58
CA GLU A 140 15.28 8.72 -13.12
C GLU A 140 15.64 8.56 -11.64
N ASN A 141 15.09 7.54 -10.95
CA ASN A 141 15.30 7.29 -9.52
C ASN A 141 14.94 8.49 -8.62
N ARG A 142 13.89 9.23 -8.97
CA ARG A 142 13.42 10.44 -8.25
C ARG A 142 12.31 10.15 -7.24
N LEU A 143 11.84 8.91 -7.19
CA LEU A 143 10.73 8.51 -6.35
C LEU A 143 10.97 8.77 -4.86
N ILE A 144 12.16 8.44 -4.34
CA ILE A 144 12.43 8.59 -2.90
C ILE A 144 12.35 10.06 -2.49
N ASP A 145 12.89 10.97 -3.29
CA ASP A 145 12.80 12.41 -3.02
C ASP A 145 11.36 12.90 -3.11
N TRP A 146 10.59 12.41 -4.09
CA TRP A 146 9.17 12.72 -4.20
C TRP A 146 8.38 12.23 -2.97
N ILE A 147 8.63 11.00 -2.52
CA ILE A 147 8.03 10.40 -1.31
C ILE A 147 8.39 11.22 -0.08
N LYS A 148 9.68 11.55 0.12
CA LYS A 148 10.14 12.36 1.26
C LYS A 148 9.54 13.76 1.28
N GLY A 149 9.15 14.27 0.12
CA GLY A 149 8.42 15.53 0.00
C GLY A 149 6.97 15.47 0.48
N LEU A 150 6.37 14.30 0.69
CA LEU A 150 4.96 14.18 1.08
C LEU A 150 4.74 14.65 2.54
N GLU A 151 3.78 15.55 2.74
CA GLU A 151 3.42 16.04 4.08
C GLU A 151 2.87 14.92 4.97
N ILE A 152 2.32 13.88 4.36
CA ILE A 152 1.80 12.70 5.07
C ILE A 152 2.86 11.95 5.85
N LEU A 153 4.14 12.07 5.47
CA LEU A 153 5.27 11.42 6.14
C LEU A 153 6.04 12.36 7.08
N SER A 154 5.93 13.68 6.85
CA SER A 154 6.61 14.69 7.67
C SER A 154 5.72 15.30 8.75
N LYS A 155 4.41 15.28 8.59
CA LYS A 155 3.43 15.84 9.54
C LYS A 155 2.38 14.82 10.01
N GLY A 156 2.10 13.80 9.20
CA GLY A 156 1.11 12.78 9.50
C GLY A 156 1.61 11.68 10.44
N THR A 157 0.70 11.11 11.24
CA THR A 157 0.95 9.89 12.03
C THR A 157 0.56 8.65 11.21
N PHE A 158 1.51 8.14 10.44
CA PHE A 158 1.29 6.92 9.66
C PHE A 158 1.34 5.65 10.53
N ILE A 159 0.59 4.62 10.11
CA ILE A 159 0.59 3.28 10.69
C ILE A 159 1.75 2.47 10.12
N SER A 160 1.80 2.41 8.79
CA SER A 160 2.82 1.74 7.98
C SER A 160 2.57 2.08 6.51
N GLY A 161 3.40 1.54 5.63
CA GLY A 161 3.24 1.64 4.18
C GLY A 161 4.29 0.80 3.47
N SER A 162 4.18 0.72 2.16
CA SER A 162 5.19 0.09 1.31
C SER A 162 5.21 0.69 -0.08
N CYS A 163 6.35 0.59 -0.74
CA CYS A 163 6.45 0.82 -2.17
C CYS A 163 7.35 -0.21 -2.84
N GLY A 164 6.96 -0.65 -4.04
CA GLY A 164 7.72 -1.61 -4.84
C GLY A 164 6.98 -1.97 -6.13
N ILE A 165 7.46 -2.97 -6.85
CA ILE A 165 6.74 -3.44 -8.04
C ILE A 165 5.48 -4.16 -7.58
N GLY A 166 4.34 -3.80 -8.16
CA GLY A 166 3.06 -4.41 -7.84
C GLY A 166 2.18 -4.61 -9.06
N LEU A 167 1.10 -5.35 -8.85
CA LEU A 167 0.08 -5.59 -9.87
C LEU A 167 -1.18 -4.78 -9.54
N ASN A 168 -1.52 -3.83 -10.40
CA ASN A 168 -2.81 -3.15 -10.34
C ASN A 168 -3.87 -3.95 -11.11
N PHE A 169 -5.03 -4.16 -10.50
CA PHE A 169 -6.16 -4.87 -11.11
C PHE A 169 -7.48 -4.32 -10.55
N PRO A 170 -8.57 -4.30 -11.34
CA PRO A 170 -9.82 -3.68 -10.93
C PRO A 170 -10.53 -4.52 -9.86
N ILE A 171 -11.38 -3.87 -9.06
CA ILE A 171 -12.33 -4.55 -8.18
C ILE A 171 -13.58 -4.95 -8.98
N ASN A 172 -13.98 -4.12 -9.95
CA ASN A 172 -15.13 -4.37 -10.81
C ASN A 172 -14.64 -4.85 -12.17
N PHE A 173 -14.75 -6.15 -12.39
CA PHE A 173 -14.42 -6.77 -13.66
C PHE A 173 -15.62 -6.71 -14.62
N PRO A 174 -15.39 -6.64 -15.94
CA PRO A 174 -16.46 -6.66 -16.93
C PRO A 174 -17.34 -7.92 -16.82
N THR A 175 -16.72 -9.07 -16.55
CA THR A 175 -17.40 -10.35 -16.38
C THR A 175 -16.83 -11.16 -15.21
N ILE A 176 -17.60 -12.15 -14.74
CA ILE A 176 -17.14 -13.12 -13.73
C ILE A 176 -15.96 -13.95 -14.25
N GLU A 177 -15.96 -14.30 -15.53
CA GLU A 177 -14.87 -15.08 -16.16
C GLU A 177 -13.57 -14.28 -16.17
N SER A 178 -13.62 -13.05 -16.66
CA SER A 178 -12.50 -12.10 -16.64
C SER A 178 -11.95 -11.90 -15.22
N SER A 179 -12.84 -11.82 -14.22
CA SER A 179 -12.44 -11.75 -12.81
C SER A 179 -11.67 -12.99 -12.35
N ARG A 180 -12.19 -14.19 -12.65
CA ARG A 180 -11.55 -15.45 -12.25
C ARG A 180 -10.19 -15.62 -12.90
N GLU A 181 -10.04 -15.26 -14.16
CA GLU A 181 -8.77 -15.39 -14.88
C GLU A 181 -7.74 -14.38 -14.40
N ALA A 182 -8.12 -13.10 -14.28
CA ALA A 182 -7.22 -12.06 -13.80
C ALA A 182 -6.74 -12.34 -12.37
N THR A 183 -7.63 -12.80 -11.48
CA THR A 183 -7.26 -13.14 -10.10
C THR A 183 -6.36 -14.38 -10.03
N ARG A 184 -6.58 -15.40 -10.87
CA ARG A 184 -5.64 -16.54 -11.01
C ARG A 184 -4.28 -16.10 -11.53
N HIS A 185 -4.25 -15.20 -12.50
CA HIS A 185 -3.02 -14.63 -13.04
C HIS A 185 -2.23 -13.90 -11.95
N VAL A 186 -2.89 -13.01 -11.20
CA VAL A 186 -2.29 -12.32 -10.05
C VAL A 186 -1.76 -13.32 -9.02
N ALA A 187 -2.58 -14.30 -8.61
CA ALA A 187 -2.19 -15.30 -7.61
C ALA A 187 -0.98 -16.14 -8.07
N SER A 188 -0.92 -16.52 -9.35
CA SER A 188 0.22 -17.21 -9.93
C SER A 188 1.48 -16.32 -9.91
N ALA A 189 1.36 -15.07 -10.31
CA ALA A 189 2.47 -14.13 -10.37
C ALA A 189 3.07 -13.86 -8.98
N ILE A 190 2.24 -13.61 -7.96
CA ILE A 190 2.73 -13.31 -6.61
C ILE A 190 3.32 -14.53 -5.88
N ARG A 191 2.95 -15.76 -6.27
CA ARG A 191 3.60 -16.99 -5.78
C ARG A 191 4.98 -17.19 -6.39
N ARG A 192 5.13 -16.84 -7.67
CA ARG A 192 6.40 -16.97 -8.40
C ARG A 192 7.39 -15.86 -8.05
N TYR A 193 6.92 -14.63 -7.93
CA TYR A 193 7.77 -13.46 -7.77
C TYR A 193 7.60 -12.87 -6.38
N PRO A 194 8.44 -13.27 -5.40
CA PRO A 194 8.21 -12.96 -3.99
C PRO A 194 8.24 -11.46 -3.68
N GLY A 195 8.93 -10.64 -4.48
CA GLY A 195 8.95 -9.19 -4.36
C GLY A 195 7.80 -8.45 -5.04
N LEU A 196 6.87 -9.15 -5.71
CA LEU A 196 5.65 -8.53 -6.22
C LEU A 196 4.67 -8.22 -5.11
N ASP A 197 4.15 -7.01 -5.16
CA ASP A 197 3.11 -6.54 -4.27
C ASP A 197 1.72 -6.50 -4.91
N VAL A 198 0.72 -6.47 -4.04
CA VAL A 198 -0.66 -6.18 -4.38
C VAL A 198 -1.20 -5.18 -3.38
N ALA A 199 -2.11 -4.34 -3.85
CA ALA A 199 -2.75 -3.33 -3.02
C ALA A 199 -3.42 -3.98 -1.79
N ALA A 200 -3.24 -3.39 -0.60
CA ALA A 200 -3.84 -3.91 0.64
C ALA A 200 -5.37 -3.95 0.63
N ARG A 201 -6.03 -3.27 -0.32
CA ARG A 201 -7.47 -3.40 -0.52
C ARG A 201 -7.86 -4.70 -1.23
N MET A 202 -6.94 -5.29 -2.00
CA MET A 202 -7.18 -6.51 -2.78
C MET A 202 -6.85 -7.78 -2.01
N ILE A 203 -5.99 -7.66 -1.00
CA ILE A 203 -5.56 -8.77 -0.13
C ILE A 203 -5.92 -8.43 1.32
N GLY A 204 -6.30 -9.41 2.13
CA GLY A 204 -6.91 -9.29 3.46
C GLY A 204 -6.16 -8.54 4.57
N VAL A 205 -5.71 -7.31 4.32
CA VAL A 205 -4.80 -6.53 5.16
C VAL A 205 -5.55 -5.39 5.86
N ARG A 206 -6.65 -4.93 5.25
CA ARG A 206 -7.34 -3.68 5.60
C ARG A 206 -7.75 -3.52 7.08
N PHE A 207 -7.95 -4.62 7.80
CA PHE A 207 -8.36 -4.54 9.22
C PHE A 207 -7.29 -5.04 10.18
N GLY A 208 -6.16 -5.54 9.66
CA GLY A 208 -5.07 -6.09 10.46
C GLY A 208 -4.06 -5.04 10.91
N LEU A 209 -3.87 -3.95 10.15
CA LEU A 209 -2.74 -3.03 10.33
C LEU A 209 -2.81 -2.18 11.62
N LEU A 210 -3.98 -2.04 12.22
CA LEU A 210 -4.18 -1.34 13.48
C LEU A 210 -5.12 -2.15 14.39
N LYS A 211 -4.56 -2.70 15.47
CA LYS A 211 -5.32 -3.43 16.49
C LYS A 211 -5.41 -2.61 17.77
N ILE A 212 -6.52 -2.78 18.49
CA ILE A 212 -6.69 -2.26 19.84
C ILE A 212 -6.53 -3.40 20.84
N ASP A 213 -5.58 -3.25 21.75
CA ASP A 213 -5.39 -4.14 22.88
C ASP A 213 -5.98 -3.49 24.14
N GLN A 214 -6.87 -4.21 24.83
CA GLN A 214 -7.29 -3.87 26.19
C GLN A 214 -6.33 -4.54 27.17
N LEU A 215 -5.42 -3.77 27.75
CA LEU A 215 -4.48 -4.28 28.74
C LEU A 215 -5.17 -4.39 30.12
N PRO A 216 -5.07 -5.54 30.81
CA PRO A 216 -5.60 -5.68 32.17
C PRO A 216 -5.07 -4.57 33.09
N GLY A 217 -5.97 -3.81 33.72
CA GLY A 217 -5.63 -2.71 34.63
C GLY A 217 -5.31 -1.36 33.97
N SER A 218 -5.35 -1.24 32.64
CA SER A 218 -5.24 0.05 31.96
C SER A 218 -6.63 0.68 31.77
N ALA A 219 -6.76 1.97 32.10
CA ALA A 219 -7.96 2.75 31.80
C ALA A 219 -8.08 3.13 30.32
N LYS A 220 -7.01 2.97 29.52
CA LYS A 220 -6.98 3.33 28.09
C LYS A 220 -6.55 2.14 27.23
N PRO A 221 -7.26 1.86 26.12
CA PRO A 221 -6.82 0.87 25.14
C PRO A 221 -5.46 1.24 24.56
N SER A 222 -4.57 0.25 24.41
CA SER A 222 -3.33 0.39 23.65
C SER A 222 -3.60 0.16 22.17
N ARG A 223 -2.88 0.86 21.30
CA ARG A 223 -3.01 0.75 19.85
C ARG A 223 -1.74 0.15 19.28
N ARG A 224 -1.87 -0.98 18.62
CA ARG A 224 -0.77 -1.73 18.03
C ARG A 224 -0.83 -1.63 16.52
N THR A 225 0.21 -1.08 15.92
CA THR A 225 0.34 -0.94 14.47
C THR A 225 1.14 -2.09 13.89
N PHE A 226 0.85 -2.47 12.65
CA PHE A 226 1.53 -3.54 11.94
C PHE A 226 1.91 -3.10 10.52
N LEU A 227 2.91 -3.76 9.95
CA LEU A 227 3.20 -3.67 8.51
C LEU A 227 2.61 -4.90 7.80
N LYS A 228 2.22 -4.69 6.53
CA LYS A 228 1.77 -5.76 5.63
C LYS A 228 2.89 -6.78 5.42
N ARG A 229 3.97 -6.33 4.78
CA ARG A 229 5.20 -7.09 4.51
C ARG A 229 6.30 -6.13 4.09
N VAL A 230 7.55 -6.61 4.05
CA VAL A 230 8.67 -5.87 3.47
C VAL A 230 8.53 -5.79 1.96
N ASN A 231 8.92 -4.65 1.41
CA ASN A 231 9.08 -4.38 -0.02
C ASN A 231 10.32 -3.48 -0.23
N TRP A 232 10.58 -3.04 -1.48
CA TRP A 232 11.69 -2.14 -1.80
C TRP A 232 11.79 -0.97 -0.83
N LEU A 233 10.68 -0.26 -0.63
CA LEU A 233 10.52 0.74 0.40
C LEU A 233 9.52 0.24 1.43
N SER A 234 9.90 0.29 2.71
CA SER A 234 9.04 -0.08 3.83
C SER A 234 8.97 1.08 4.82
N PHE A 235 7.75 1.50 5.18
CA PHE A 235 7.53 2.60 6.12
C PHE A 235 7.17 2.00 7.48
N VAL A 236 8.00 2.29 8.47
CA VAL A 236 7.87 1.75 9.84
C VAL A 236 7.67 2.91 10.79
N ASN A 237 6.58 2.91 11.56
CA ASN A 237 6.27 4.01 12.46
C ASN A 237 6.97 3.88 13.82
N GLU A 238 7.02 4.97 14.59
CA GLU A 238 7.65 5.02 15.92
C GLU A 238 7.20 3.88 16.86
N LYS A 239 5.90 3.57 16.91
CA LYS A 239 5.33 2.49 17.74
C LYS A 239 5.85 1.10 17.33
N GLN A 240 6.08 0.89 16.04
CA GLN A 240 6.69 -0.35 15.54
C GLN A 240 8.18 -0.39 15.87
N VAL A 241 8.89 0.73 15.67
CA VAL A 241 10.31 0.84 16.00
C VAL A 241 10.54 0.48 17.47
N GLU A 242 9.80 1.11 18.39
CA GLU A 242 9.88 0.86 19.84
C GLU A 242 9.64 -0.60 20.23
N ARG A 243 8.74 -1.29 19.52
CA ARG A 243 8.45 -2.71 19.77
C ARG A 243 9.55 -3.64 19.27
N LEU A 244 10.20 -3.28 18.16
CA LEU A 244 11.27 -4.08 17.57
C LEU A 244 12.55 -3.99 18.40
N SER A 245 12.87 -2.78 18.90
CA SER A 245 13.99 -2.51 19.80
C SER A 245 13.92 -1.05 20.28
N ALA A 246 14.87 -0.59 21.11
CA ALA A 246 15.06 0.85 21.27
C ALA A 246 15.29 1.52 19.90
N PRO A 247 14.80 2.75 19.62
CA PRO A 247 14.89 3.36 18.29
C PRO A 247 16.29 3.41 17.68
N SER A 248 17.28 3.83 18.48
CA SER A 248 18.69 3.87 18.08
C SER A 248 19.29 2.48 17.79
N SER A 249 18.66 1.41 18.27
CA SER A 249 19.10 0.03 18.04
C SER A 249 18.61 -0.53 16.72
N LEU A 250 17.39 -0.21 16.28
CA LEU A 250 16.87 -0.71 14.99
C LEU A 250 17.61 -0.06 13.82
N GLU A 251 17.79 1.25 13.87
CA GLU A 251 18.53 2.00 12.83
C GLU A 251 19.98 1.52 12.75
N ALA A 252 20.65 1.29 13.89
CA ALA A 252 22.00 0.74 13.92
C ALA A 252 22.07 -0.68 13.32
N GLN A 253 21.10 -1.56 13.62
CA GLN A 253 21.02 -2.90 13.04
C GLN A 253 20.81 -2.84 11.52
N LEU A 254 19.93 -1.96 11.05
CA LEU A 254 19.67 -1.77 9.62
C LEU A 254 20.90 -1.23 8.88
N HIS A 255 21.66 -0.31 9.48
CA HIS A 255 22.90 0.22 8.91
C HIS A 255 24.03 -0.82 8.80
N GLN A 256 23.96 -1.92 9.56
CA GLN A 256 24.92 -3.03 9.44
C GLN A 256 24.60 -3.97 8.27
N LEU A 257 23.38 -3.88 7.70
CA LEU A 257 22.97 -4.71 6.57
C LEU A 257 23.45 -4.11 5.25
N ASP A 258 24.10 -4.94 4.43
CA ASP A 258 24.54 -4.52 3.10
C ASP A 258 23.35 -4.21 2.17
N GLY A 259 23.50 -3.15 1.38
CA GLY A 259 22.48 -2.69 0.45
C GLY A 259 21.25 -2.03 1.08
N ILE A 260 21.23 -1.79 2.39
CA ILE A 260 20.11 -1.13 3.09
C ILE A 260 20.42 0.34 3.35
N ARG A 261 19.46 1.22 3.03
CA ARG A 261 19.50 2.64 3.41
C ARG A 261 18.33 2.96 4.31
N VAL A 262 18.59 3.72 5.37
CA VAL A 262 17.57 4.19 6.31
C VAL A 262 17.43 5.69 6.15
N HIS A 263 16.20 6.15 6.01
CA HIS A 263 15.85 7.57 5.92
C HIS A 263 14.95 7.90 7.12
N GLY A 264 15.39 8.81 7.98
CA GLY A 264 14.57 9.29 9.09
C GLY A 264 13.32 10.03 8.59
N LEU A 265 12.17 9.75 9.22
CA LEU A 265 10.91 10.45 9.05
C LEU A 265 10.50 11.07 10.39
N SER A 266 9.55 12.01 10.38
CA SER A 266 9.09 12.66 11.62
C SER A 266 8.51 11.70 12.65
N HIS A 267 7.85 10.63 12.18
CA HIS A 267 7.16 9.64 13.02
C HIS A 267 7.60 8.20 12.73
N GLY A 268 8.85 8.00 12.31
CA GLY A 268 9.39 6.67 12.04
C GLY A 268 10.55 6.64 11.06
N LEU A 269 10.66 5.54 10.32
CA LEU A 269 11.74 5.28 9.37
C LEU A 269 11.16 4.88 8.01
N LEU A 270 11.81 5.35 6.96
CA LEU A 270 11.72 4.79 5.61
C LEU A 270 12.94 3.90 5.38
N ILE A 271 12.70 2.62 5.20
CA ILE A 271 13.74 1.62 4.94
C ILE A 271 13.74 1.32 3.45
N GLU A 272 14.89 1.52 2.81
CA GLU A 272 15.14 1.21 1.42
C GLU A 272 16.01 -0.05 1.32
N ALA A 273 15.43 -1.12 0.80
CA ALA A 273 16.08 -2.42 0.65
C ALA A 273 16.62 -2.60 -0.76
N GLY A 274 17.88 -2.22 -0.98
CA GLY A 274 18.54 -2.20 -2.28
C GLY A 274 18.26 -0.92 -3.07
N GLY A 275 19.16 -0.58 -4.01
CA GLY A 275 19.09 0.68 -4.75
C GLY A 275 18.03 0.74 -5.86
N THR A 276 17.34 -0.36 -6.15
CA THR A 276 16.23 -0.44 -7.12
C THR A 276 15.23 -1.51 -6.70
N PRO A 277 13.95 -1.38 -7.06
CA PRO A 277 12.95 -2.38 -6.73
C PRO A 277 13.21 -3.69 -7.48
N LYS A 278 13.12 -4.82 -6.77
CA LYS A 278 13.27 -6.18 -7.28
C LYS A 278 12.04 -7.02 -6.99
N ILE A 279 11.78 -7.98 -7.87
CA ILE A 279 10.65 -8.93 -7.73
C ILE A 279 11.08 -10.36 -7.40
N GLY A 280 12.35 -10.72 -7.60
CA GLY A 280 12.83 -12.11 -7.47
C GLY A 280 12.26 -13.04 -8.53
N ASP A 281 12.54 -14.33 -8.42
CA ASP A 281 11.88 -15.46 -9.12
C ASP A 281 12.13 -16.73 -8.30
N SER A 282 11.13 -17.19 -7.56
CA SER A 282 11.22 -18.35 -6.67
C SER A 282 11.49 -19.65 -7.45
N ALA A 283 11.10 -19.71 -8.73
CA ALA A 283 11.43 -20.84 -9.60
C ALA A 283 12.94 -20.95 -9.88
N GLN A 284 13.69 -19.87 -9.67
CA GLN A 284 15.14 -19.80 -9.83
C GLN A 284 15.89 -19.68 -8.48
N GLY A 285 15.17 -19.75 -7.36
CA GLY A 285 15.75 -19.52 -6.03
C GLY A 285 16.12 -18.06 -5.72
N ASP A 286 15.61 -17.08 -6.49
CA ASP A 286 15.85 -15.65 -6.22
C ASP A 286 14.74 -15.08 -5.32
N PHE A 287 15.05 -14.99 -4.02
CA PHE A 287 14.16 -14.45 -2.98
C PHE A 287 14.51 -13.02 -2.55
N VAL A 288 15.31 -12.31 -3.34
CA VAL A 288 15.71 -10.92 -3.07
C VAL A 288 16.37 -10.77 -1.68
N PRO A 289 17.65 -11.16 -1.51
CA PRO A 289 18.30 -11.24 -0.19
C PRO A 289 18.21 -9.98 0.67
N VAL A 290 18.26 -8.79 0.06
CA VAL A 290 18.08 -7.51 0.79
C VAL A 290 16.70 -7.38 1.43
N TYR A 291 15.65 -7.95 0.83
CA TYR A 291 14.31 -7.98 1.42
C TYR A 291 14.24 -8.99 2.56
N GLN A 292 14.90 -10.14 2.45
CA GLN A 292 15.00 -11.15 3.53
C GLN A 292 15.67 -10.57 4.78
N SER A 293 16.79 -9.86 4.62
CA SER A 293 17.51 -9.23 5.74
C SER A 293 16.63 -8.23 6.50
N VAL A 294 15.88 -7.39 5.79
CA VAL A 294 14.94 -6.44 6.43
C VAL A 294 13.74 -7.16 7.02
N ALA A 295 13.18 -8.16 6.33
CA ALA A 295 12.03 -8.92 6.81
C ALA A 295 12.31 -9.65 8.12
N HIS A 296 13.52 -10.18 8.29
CA HIS A 296 13.95 -10.80 9.53
C HIS A 296 13.88 -9.82 10.72
N LEU A 297 14.42 -8.61 10.54
CA LEU A 297 14.38 -7.58 11.58
C LEU A 297 12.95 -7.08 11.87
N LEU A 298 12.13 -6.91 10.83
CA LEU A 298 10.77 -6.37 10.97
C LEU A 298 9.71 -7.43 11.30
N ARG A 299 10.08 -8.71 11.38
CA ARG A 299 9.15 -9.83 11.59
C ARG A 299 8.19 -9.67 12.78
N PRO A 300 8.62 -9.17 13.96
CA PRO A 300 7.70 -8.95 15.08
C PRO A 300 6.68 -7.82 14.87
N ALA A 301 6.91 -6.95 13.88
CA ALA A 301 6.01 -5.86 13.52
C ALA A 301 5.09 -6.18 12.32
N ARG A 302 5.30 -7.30 11.64
CA ARG A 302 4.46 -7.76 10.54
C ARG A 302 3.15 -8.38 11.03
N LEU A 303 2.12 -8.28 10.20
CA LEU A 303 0.95 -9.14 10.34
C LEU A 303 1.35 -10.62 10.43
N GLU A 304 0.62 -11.35 11.26
CA GLU A 304 0.79 -12.80 11.43
C GLU A 304 0.05 -13.59 10.34
N SER A 305 -1.10 -13.08 9.89
CA SER A 305 -1.93 -13.70 8.87
C SER A 305 -2.74 -12.64 8.11
N ILE A 306 -3.25 -13.05 6.94
CA ILE A 306 -4.15 -12.31 6.07
C ILE A 306 -5.20 -13.29 5.53
N ASP A 307 -6.41 -12.83 5.23
CA ASP A 307 -7.53 -13.69 4.77
C ASP A 307 -7.65 -13.81 3.23
N GLY A 308 -6.66 -13.29 2.49
CA GLY A 308 -6.67 -13.28 1.02
C GLY A 308 -7.60 -12.25 0.37
N GLY A 309 -8.56 -11.65 1.09
CA GLY A 309 -9.43 -10.58 0.58
C GLY A 309 -10.15 -10.94 -0.72
N HIS A 310 -10.00 -10.09 -1.74
CA HIS A 310 -10.55 -10.32 -3.09
C HIS A 310 -9.87 -11.48 -3.84
N LEU A 311 -8.77 -12.01 -3.31
CA LEU A 311 -8.05 -13.16 -3.85
C LEU A 311 -8.34 -14.45 -3.08
N SER A 312 -9.19 -14.44 -2.06
CA SER A 312 -9.43 -15.60 -1.17
C SER A 312 -9.86 -16.89 -1.90
N HIS A 313 -10.49 -16.82 -3.07
CA HIS A 313 -10.87 -17.99 -3.89
C HIS A 313 -9.70 -18.60 -4.69
N VAL A 314 -8.57 -17.90 -4.82
CA VAL A 314 -7.36 -18.35 -5.55
C VAL A 314 -6.11 -18.40 -4.66
N LEU A 315 -6.13 -17.66 -3.56
CA LEU A 315 -5.11 -17.57 -2.53
C LEU A 315 -5.72 -18.07 -1.22
N ASP A 316 -5.68 -19.39 -1.04
CA ASP A 316 -6.09 -20.03 0.21
C ASP A 316 -5.19 -19.60 1.38
N ASP A 317 -5.59 -19.97 2.60
CA ASP A 317 -4.88 -19.57 3.83
C ASP A 317 -3.39 -19.91 3.80
N GLN A 318 -3.04 -21.07 3.24
CA GLN A 318 -1.64 -21.48 3.12
C GLN A 318 -0.89 -20.60 2.11
N ALA A 319 -1.43 -20.39 0.91
CA ALA A 319 -0.79 -19.54 -0.08
C ALA A 319 -0.70 -18.07 0.37
N ALA A 320 -1.68 -17.61 1.14
CA ALA A 320 -1.68 -16.29 1.75
C ALA A 320 -0.57 -16.17 2.82
N ALA A 321 -0.40 -17.21 3.66
CA ALA A 321 0.69 -17.30 4.61
C ALA A 321 2.06 -17.39 3.93
N ASP A 322 2.19 -18.18 2.86
CA ASP A 322 3.43 -18.31 2.08
C ASP A 322 3.82 -16.99 1.42
N TRP A 323 2.84 -16.27 0.83
CA TRP A 323 3.08 -14.96 0.26
C TRP A 323 3.49 -13.93 1.32
N LEU A 324 2.81 -13.90 2.46
CA LEU A 324 3.13 -13.02 3.58
C LEU A 324 4.53 -13.31 4.16
N GLY A 325 4.87 -14.59 4.26
CA GLY A 325 6.09 -15.16 4.83
C GLY A 325 7.23 -15.40 3.84
N ALA A 326 7.11 -14.96 2.59
CA ALA A 326 8.06 -15.29 1.51
C ALA A 326 9.53 -14.91 1.79
N PHE A 327 9.75 -14.04 2.78
CA PHE A 327 11.07 -13.57 3.20
C PHE A 327 11.50 -14.06 4.59
N ASP A 328 10.71 -14.92 5.26
CA ASP A 328 10.99 -15.38 6.64
C ASP A 328 12.08 -16.44 6.72
N THR A 329 12.27 -17.20 5.65
CA THR A 329 13.25 -18.27 5.61
C THR A 329 14.55 -17.75 5.00
N PRO A 330 15.64 -17.61 5.77
CA PRO A 330 16.97 -17.57 5.18
C PRO A 330 17.23 -18.96 4.61
N GLN A 331 17.46 -19.05 3.29
CA GLN A 331 18.01 -20.26 2.69
C GLN A 331 19.52 -20.27 2.88
#